data_AF-A0A1P8FKQ5-F1
#
_entry.id   AF-A0A1P8FKQ5-F1
#
_cell.length_a   1.000
_cell.length_b   1.000
_cell.length_c   1.000
_cell.angle_alpha   90.00
_cell.angle_beta   90.00
_cell.angle_gamma   90.00
#
_symmetry.space_group_name_H-M   'P 1'
#
loop_
_entity.id
_entity.type
_entity.pdbx_description
1 polymer ?
#
loop_
_entity_poly.entity_id
_entity_poly.type
_entity_poly.pdbx_seq_one_letter_code
_entity_poly.pdbx_strand_id
1 'polypeptide(L)'
;MTNTAPAVDAHGLAEALSTLGLLYGAREGLAHAAKGATDDADVIRAFIRKERPHLLESYDLDALVSLVLAAKSRKASAPLSIEQFKPA
;
A
#
# COMPACT_ATOMS: atom_id res chain seq x y z
N MET A 1 24.66 15.48 -0.87
CA MET A 1 23.89 14.31 -1.36
C MET A 1 22.67 14.14 -0.47
N THR A 2 21.55 14.82 -0.75
CA THR A 2 20.30 14.58 -0.02
C THR A 2 19.56 13.46 -0.72
N ASN A 3 19.84 12.22 -0.32
CA ASN A 3 19.04 11.06 -0.70
C ASN A 3 17.73 11.10 0.10
N THR A 4 16.81 11.97 -0.31
CA THR A 4 15.46 12.02 0.25
C THR A 4 14.68 10.86 -0.36
N ALA A 5 14.84 9.66 0.19
CA ALA A 5 13.88 8.58 -0.08
C ALA A 5 12.47 9.16 0.20
N PRO A 6 11.50 8.97 -0.70
CA PRO A 6 10.18 9.52 -0.47
C PRO A 6 9.64 8.95 0.84
N ALA A 7 9.12 9.84 1.69
CA ALA A 7 8.18 9.44 2.73
C ALA A 7 7.17 8.48 2.10
N VAL A 8 6.98 7.30 2.71
CA VAL A 8 6.04 6.23 2.33
C VAL A 8 5.03 6.66 1.27
N ASP A 9 5.01 6.00 0.12
CA ASP A 9 4.00 6.23 -0.91
C ASP A 9 2.64 5.69 -0.45
N ALA A 10 1.95 6.53 0.34
CA ALA A 10 0.66 6.26 0.95
C ALA A 10 -0.45 6.14 -0.11
N HIS A 11 -0.30 6.75 -1.28
CA HIS A 11 -1.27 6.64 -2.36
C HIS A 11 -1.21 5.25 -2.99
N GLY A 12 -0.03 4.82 -3.46
CA GLY A 12 0.13 3.47 -4.02
C GLY A 12 -0.19 2.37 -3.00
N LEU A 13 0.08 2.62 -1.72
CA LEU A 13 -0.30 1.69 -0.65
C LEU A 13 -1.82 1.61 -0.45
N ALA A 14 -2.52 2.75 -0.45
CA ALA A 14 -3.98 2.78 -0.37
C ALA A 14 -4.61 2.02 -1.55
N GLU A 15 -4.08 2.17 -2.76
CA GLU A 15 -4.60 1.48 -3.94
C GLU A 15 -4.33 -0.03 -3.90
N ALA A 16 -3.15 -0.45 -3.42
CA ALA A 16 -2.84 -1.86 -3.21
C ALA A 16 -3.79 -2.49 -2.18
N LEU A 17 -4.01 -1.82 -1.04
CA LEU A 17 -4.97 -2.26 -0.03
C LEU A 17 -6.41 -2.28 -0.55
N SER A 18 -6.81 -1.30 -1.37
CA SER A 18 -8.12 -1.30 -2.04
C SER A 18 -8.27 -2.47 -3.02
N THR A 19 -7.24 -2.78 -3.80
CA THR A 19 -7.24 -3.91 -4.75
C THR A 19 -7.46 -5.24 -4.05
N LEU A 20 -6.92 -5.38 -2.83
CA LEU A 20 -7.08 -6.57 -2.00
C LEU A 20 -8.35 -6.54 -1.13
N GLY A 21 -9.20 -5.51 -1.25
CA GLY A 21 -10.40 -5.36 -0.43
C GLY A 21 -10.13 -5.01 1.05
N LEU A 22 -8.90 -4.62 1.39
CA LEU A 22 -8.46 -4.40 2.78
C LEU A 22 -8.74 -2.98 3.29
N LEU A 23 -8.93 -1.99 2.41
CA LEU A 23 -9.03 -0.57 2.81
C LEU A 23 -10.42 -0.07 3.26
N TYR A 24 -11.50 -0.83 3.05
CA TYR A 24 -12.88 -0.32 3.18
C TYR A 24 -13.16 0.38 4.54
N GLY A 25 -13.50 1.67 4.52
CA GLY A 25 -13.80 2.45 5.74
C GLY A 25 -12.59 2.81 6.63
N ALA A 26 -11.35 2.49 6.23
CA ALA A 26 -10.16 2.67 7.08
C ALA A 26 -9.09 3.59 6.46
N ARG A 27 -9.50 4.53 5.60
CA ARG A 27 -8.57 5.49 4.95
C ARG A 27 -7.84 6.38 5.94
N GLU A 28 -8.52 6.82 7.00
CA GLU A 28 -7.92 7.62 8.07
C GLU A 28 -6.95 6.79 8.92
N GLY A 29 -7.29 5.54 9.21
CA GLY A 29 -6.41 4.59 9.90
C GLY A 29 -5.12 4.33 9.13
N LEU A 30 -5.20 4.18 7.81
CA LEU A 30 -4.02 4.06 6.95
C LEU A 30 -3.17 5.34 6.95
N ALA A 31 -3.80 6.51 6.83
CA ALA A 31 -3.09 7.79 6.88
C ALA A 31 -2.40 8.01 8.23
N HIS A 32 -3.00 7.55 9.32
CA HIS A 32 -2.40 7.57 10.65
C HIS A 32 -1.23 6.59 10.76
N ALA A 33 -1.36 5.37 10.24
CA ALA A 33 -0.28 4.39 10.20
C ALA A 33 0.92 4.87 9.37
N ALA A 34 0.69 5.67 8.33
CA ALA A 34 1.75 6.28 7.52
C ALA A 34 2.50 7.41 8.24
N LYS A 35 1.92 8.02 9.30
CA LYS A 35 2.59 9.08 10.06
C LYS A 35 3.67 8.49 10.95
N GLY A 36 4.93 8.74 10.59
CA GLY A 36 6.10 8.31 11.36
C GLY A 36 6.63 6.92 11.02
N ALA A 37 6.07 6.27 9.99
CA ALA A 37 6.63 5.03 9.47
C ALA A 37 7.81 5.31 8.53
N THR A 38 8.80 4.41 8.57
CA THR A 38 10.03 4.52 7.76
C THR A 38 9.86 3.83 6.40
N ASP A 39 9.01 2.81 6.32
CA ASP A 39 8.75 2.04 5.10
C ASP A 39 7.29 1.55 5.00
N ASP A 40 6.92 1.08 3.81
CA ASP A 40 5.57 0.57 3.52
C ASP A 40 5.19 -0.64 4.38
N ALA A 41 6.14 -1.52 4.70
CA ALA A 41 5.86 -2.73 5.46
C ALA A 41 5.42 -2.40 6.88
N ASP A 42 6.07 -1.42 7.51
CA ASP A 42 5.68 -0.92 8.83
C ASP A 42 4.29 -0.28 8.82
N VAL A 43 3.96 0.48 7.76
CA VAL A 43 2.59 1.03 7.60
C VAL A 43 1.58 -0.10 7.48
N ILE A 44 1.85 -1.12 6.67
CA ILE A 44 0.93 -2.25 6.49
C ILE A 44 0.75 -3.00 7.82
N ARG A 45 1.83 -3.27 8.55
CA ARG A 45 1.76 -3.95 9.86
C ARG A 45 0.95 -3.14 10.86
N ALA A 46 1.21 -1.84 10.98
CA ALA A 46 0.48 -0.97 11.89
C ALA A 46 -1.00 -0.87 11.51
N PHE A 47 -1.29 -0.73 10.21
CA PHE A 47 -2.66 -0.68 9.69
C PHE A 47 -3.42 -1.98 9.96
N ILE A 48 -2.87 -3.15 9.63
CA ILE A 48 -3.55 -4.45 9.82
C ILE A 48 -3.81 -4.70 11.30
N ARG A 49 -2.80 -4.49 12.16
CA ARG A 49 -2.96 -4.71 13.61
C ARG A 49 -4.04 -3.85 14.23
N LYS A 50 -4.20 -2.61 13.77
CA LYS A 50 -5.15 -1.65 14.33
C LYS A 50 -6.54 -1.74 13.70
N GLU A 51 -6.60 -1.72 12.37
CA GLU A 51 -7.85 -1.56 11.62
C GLU A 51 -8.43 -2.91 11.16
N ARG A 52 -7.62 -3.98 11.13
CA ARG A 52 -7.99 -5.31 10.63
C ARG A 52 -7.50 -6.47 11.52
N PRO A 53 -7.63 -6.41 12.86
CA PRO A 53 -7.11 -7.46 13.73
C PRO A 53 -7.73 -8.85 13.45
N HIS A 54 -8.98 -8.89 12.98
CA HIS A 54 -9.67 -10.13 12.62
C HIS A 54 -8.99 -10.93 11.50
N LEU A 55 -8.21 -10.29 10.61
CA LEU A 55 -7.47 -11.02 9.58
C LEU A 55 -6.36 -11.90 10.18
N LEU A 56 -5.85 -11.53 11.36
CA LEU A 56 -4.77 -12.25 12.03
C LEU A 56 -5.24 -13.54 12.70
N GLU A 57 -6.55 -13.80 12.75
CA GLU A 57 -7.10 -15.08 13.21
C GLU A 57 -6.94 -16.18 12.17
N SER A 58 -6.81 -15.83 10.89
CA SER A 58 -6.78 -16.78 9.77
C SER A 58 -5.56 -16.64 8.86
N TYR A 59 -4.87 -15.49 8.91
CA TYR A 59 -3.74 -15.19 8.03
C TYR A 59 -2.53 -14.72 8.82
N ASP A 60 -1.35 -15.15 8.38
CA ASP A 60 -0.09 -14.65 8.90
C ASP A 60 0.13 -13.18 8.50
N LEU A 61 0.66 -12.37 9.43
CA LEU A 61 0.84 -10.95 9.22
C LEU A 61 1.87 -10.66 8.12
N ASP A 62 3.00 -11.38 8.09
CA ASP A 62 4.05 -11.15 7.09
C ASP A 62 3.64 -11.65 5.70
N ALA A 63 2.78 -12.68 5.63
CA ALA A 63 2.12 -13.08 4.39
C ALA A 63 1.20 -11.97 3.85
N LEU A 64 0.39 -11.33 4.71
CA LEU A 64 -0.45 -10.20 4.31
C LEU A 64 0.38 -8.99 3.86
N VAL A 65 1.48 -8.67 4.57
CA VAL A 65 2.41 -7.61 4.18
C VAL A 65 2.99 -7.89 2.80
N SER A 66 3.47 -9.10 2.57
CA SER A 66 4.03 -9.52 1.28
C SER A 66 3.01 -9.41 0.15
N LEU A 67 1.75 -9.79 0.41
CA LEU A 67 0.67 -9.68 -0.58
C LEU A 67 0.38 -8.23 -0.97
N VAL A 68 0.31 -7.33 0.01
CA VAL A 68 0.07 -5.89 -0.23
C VAL A 68 1.23 -5.27 -1.00
N LEU A 69 2.48 -5.57 -0.62
CA LEU A 69 3.66 -5.10 -1.36
C LEU A 69 3.68 -5.63 -2.79
N ALA A 70 3.38 -6.91 -3.00
CA ALA A 70 3.29 -7.49 -4.34
C ALA A 70 2.20 -6.84 -5.19
N ALA A 71 1.04 -6.51 -4.60
CA ALA A 71 -0.04 -5.79 -5.29
C ALA A 71 0.41 -4.37 -5.71
N LYS A 72 1.14 -3.68 -4.82
CA LYS A 72 1.73 -2.36 -5.10
C LYS A 72 2.74 -2.42 -6.24
N SER A 73 3.66 -3.38 -6.22
CA SER A 73 4.68 -3.56 -7.26
C SER A 73 4.08 -3.91 -8.63
N ARG A 74 3.06 -4.79 -8.69
CA ARG A 74 2.41 -5.14 -9.97
C ARG A 74 1.79 -3.94 -10.66
N LYS A 75 1.24 -2.99 -9.89
CA LYS A 75 0.69 -1.76 -10.46
C LYS A 75 1.77 -0.84 -11.00
N ALA A 76 2.90 -0.72 -10.31
CA ALA A 76 4.07 0.00 -10.82
C ALA A 76 4.65 -0.63 -12.10
N SER A 77 4.45 -1.95 -12.29
CA SER A 77 4.88 -2.69 -13.49
C SER A 77 3.85 -2.73 -14.63
N ALA A 78 2.64 -2.19 -14.46
CA ALA A 78 1.68 -2.08 -15.55
C ALA A 78 2.18 -1.02 -16.56
N PRO A 79 2.41 -1.37 -17.84
CA PRO A 79 2.92 -0.40 -18.81
C PRO A 79 1.92 0.75 -19.00
N LEU A 80 2.45 1.98 -19.03
CA LEU A 80 1.72 3.15 -19.54
C LEU A 80 1.27 2.83 -20.97
N SER A 81 -0.04 2.88 -21.22
CA SER A 81 -0.76 2.45 -22.41
C SER A 81 -0.03 2.50 -23.77
N ILE A 82 -0.32 1.50 -24.61
CA ILE A 82 0.19 1.33 -25.98
C ILE A 82 -0.22 2.49 -26.93
N GLU A 83 -1.33 3.20 -26.69
CA GLU A 83 -1.72 4.36 -27.50
C GLU A 83 -1.43 5.68 -26.79
N GLN A 84 -0.38 6.38 -27.23
CA GLN A 84 -0.20 7.80 -26.98
C GLN A 84 -0.87 8.58 -28.11
N PHE A 85 -2.13 8.98 -27.92
CA PHE A 85 -2.79 9.88 -28.87
C PHE A 85 -2.13 11.27 -28.80
N LYS A 86 -1.41 11.67 -29.85
CA LYS A 86 -0.94 13.05 -30.06
C LYS A 86 -1.83 13.71 -31.13
N PRO A 87 -2.68 14.68 -30.79
CA PRO A 87 -3.34 15.50 -31.81
C PRO A 87 -2.31 16.40 -32.51
N ALA A 88 -2.47 16.56 -33.82
CA ALA A 88 -1.66 17.42 -34.67
C ALA A 88 -1.90 18.91 -34.43
#